data_AF-A0A3M1CPW0-F1
#
_entry.id   AF-A0A3M1CPW0-F1
#
_cell.length_a   1.000
_cell.length_b   1.000
_cell.length_c   1.000
_cell.angle_alpha   90.00
_cell.angle_beta   90.00
_cell.angle_gamma   90.00
#
_symmetry.space_group_name_H-M   'P 1'
#
loop_
_entity.id
_entity.type
_entity.pdbx_description
1 polymer ?
#
loop_
_entity_poly.entity_id
_entity_poly.type
_entity_poly.pdbx_seq_one_letter_code
_entity_poly.pdbx_strand_id
1 'polypeptide(L)'
;MFRFEYLEIDTAALVRLVLALNIADALFTATWVMAGRAEEANPLMDQLMQISPGLFVFGKLALAVFGLALLWRHRTRWTAVSALVLLFIVYYTVFLIHLQGR
;
A
#
# COMPACT_ATOMS: atom_id res chain seq x y z
N MET A 1 -25.16 -13.61 17.39
CA MET A 1 -24.98 -12.31 16.69
C MET A 1 -24.05 -11.47 17.56
N PHE A 2 -22.74 -11.60 17.37
CA PHE A 2 -21.76 -10.82 18.14
C PHE A 2 -21.81 -9.38 17.66
N ARG A 3 -22.66 -8.60 18.32
CA ARG A 3 -22.68 -7.15 18.23
C ARG A 3 -21.64 -6.67 19.22
N PHE A 4 -20.79 -5.83 18.71
CA PHE A 4 -19.40 -5.79 19.07
C PHE A 4 -19.28 -4.28 19.02
N GLU A 5 -19.43 -3.69 20.20
CA GLU A 5 -19.43 -2.24 20.46
C GLU A 5 -18.05 -1.71 20.08
N TYR A 6 -17.83 -1.62 18.78
CA TYR A 6 -16.51 -1.43 18.19
C TYR A 6 -16.29 0.04 17.90
N LEU A 7 -15.10 0.50 18.30
CA LEU A 7 -14.34 1.57 17.66
C LEU A 7 -14.94 1.94 16.31
N GLU A 8 -15.56 3.12 16.19
CA GLU A 8 -16.03 3.65 14.91
C GLU A 8 -14.80 3.93 14.04
N ILE A 9 -14.22 2.87 13.45
CA ILE A 9 -13.12 3.00 12.52
C ILE A 9 -13.71 3.67 11.29
N ASP A 10 -13.31 4.92 11.05
CA ASP A 10 -13.57 5.58 9.79
C ASP A 10 -12.79 4.85 8.69
N THR A 11 -13.43 3.84 8.10
CA THR A 11 -12.88 3.05 7.00
C THR A 11 -12.51 3.93 5.80
N ALA A 12 -13.16 5.09 5.62
CA ALA A 12 -12.86 6.01 4.54
C ALA A 12 -11.53 6.71 4.80
N ALA A 13 -11.31 7.19 6.02
CA ALA A 13 -10.03 7.74 6.44
C ALA A 13 -8.91 6.69 6.33
N LEU A 14 -9.18 5.46 6.75
CA LEU A 14 -8.21 4.38 6.67
C LEU A 14 -7.82 4.05 5.22
N VAL A 15 -8.78 3.95 4.30
CA VAL A 15 -8.50 3.75 2.87
C VAL A 15 -7.67 4.90 2.30
N ARG A 16 -7.99 6.15 2.62
CA ARG A 16 -7.22 7.32 2.17
C ARG A 16 -5.77 7.28 2.69
N LEU A 17 -5.59 6.91 3.95
CA LEU A 17 -4.26 6.78 4.56
C LEU A 17 -3.45 5.65 3.89
N VAL A 18 -4.04 4.47 3.70
CA VAL A 18 -3.35 3.36 3.03
C VAL A 18 -2.99 3.74 1.58
N LEU A 19 -3.88 4.44 0.88
CA LEU A 19 -3.59 4.94 -0.47
C LEU A 19 -2.42 5.94 -0.47
N ALA A 20 -2.40 6.90 0.46
CA ALA A 20 -1.31 7.86 0.59
C ALA A 20 0.03 7.17 0.89
N LEU A 21 0.02 6.17 1.76
CA LEU A 21 1.22 5.38 2.06
C LEU A 21 1.69 4.55 0.86
N ASN A 22 0.77 3.99 0.06
CA ASN A 22 1.12 3.29 -1.19
C ASN A 22 1.72 4.21 -2.24
N ILE A 23 1.23 5.45 -2.33
CA ILE A 23 1.82 6.47 -3.21
C ILE A 23 3.24 6.80 -2.75
N ALA A 24 3.43 7.03 -1.46
CA ALA A 24 4.76 7.29 -0.90
C ALA A 24 5.72 6.11 -1.13
N ASP A 25 5.27 4.88 -0.88
CA ASP A 25 6.03 3.64 -1.12
C ASP A 25 6.43 3.48 -2.60
N ALA A 26 5.50 3.70 -3.54
CA ALA A 26 5.82 3.64 -4.97
C ALA A 26 6.87 4.67 -5.38
N LEU A 27 6.77 5.90 -4.89
CA LEU A 27 7.72 6.96 -5.20
C LEU A 27 9.09 6.70 -4.57
N PHE A 28 9.14 6.33 -3.28
CA PHE A 28 10.40 6.04 -2.60
C PHE A 28 11.09 4.81 -3.17
N THR A 29 10.36 3.73 -3.42
CA THR A 29 10.97 2.55 -4.04
C THR A 29 11.58 2.90 -5.40
N ALA A 30 10.86 3.67 -6.23
CA ALA A 30 11.40 4.12 -7.51
C ALA A 30 12.67 4.96 -7.34
N THR A 31 12.70 5.92 -6.42
CA THR A 31 13.90 6.73 -6.20
C THR A 31 15.07 5.91 -5.66
N TRP A 32 14.84 4.95 -4.76
CA TRP A 32 15.90 4.12 -4.20
C TRP A 32 16.49 3.14 -5.20
N VAL A 33 15.65 2.48 -6.00
CA VAL A 33 16.10 1.56 -7.05
C VAL A 33 16.83 2.31 -8.15
N MET A 34 16.31 3.46 -8.60
CA MET A 34 16.98 4.30 -9.60
C MET A 34 18.32 4.87 -9.10
N ALA A 35 18.46 5.09 -7.79
CA ALA A 35 19.71 5.51 -7.17
C ALA A 35 20.69 4.35 -6.88
N GLY A 36 20.33 3.11 -7.19
CA GLY A 36 21.13 1.91 -6.91
C GLY A 36 21.29 1.61 -5.43
N ARG A 37 20.38 2.09 -4.57
CA ARG A 37 20.44 1.91 -3.10
C ARG A 37 19.62 0.74 -2.58
N ALA A 38 18.69 0.25 -3.38
CA ALA A 38 17.83 -0.87 -3.05
C ALA A 38 17.54 -1.69 -4.32
N GLU A 39 17.15 -2.95 -4.13
CA GLU A 39 16.65 -3.82 -5.17
C GLU A 39 15.15 -4.05 -4.95
N GLU A 40 14.38 -4.13 -6.04
CA GLU A 40 12.96 -4.46 -5.97
C GLU A 40 12.78 -5.95 -5.72
N ALA A 41 12.19 -6.31 -4.58
CA ALA A 41 12.01 -7.70 -4.19
C ALA A 41 10.93 -8.42 -5.02
N ASN A 42 9.99 -7.68 -5.62
CA ASN A 42 8.92 -8.25 -6.43
C ASN A 42 9.38 -8.44 -7.89
N PRO A 43 9.51 -9.67 -8.41
CA PRO A 43 10.03 -9.92 -9.75
C PRO A 43 9.21 -9.25 -10.88
N LEU A 44 7.88 -9.15 -10.71
CA LEU A 44 7.03 -8.48 -11.68
C LEU A 44 7.28 -6.97 -11.69
N MET A 45 7.45 -6.38 -10.51
CA MET A 45 7.70 -4.94 -10.38
C MET A 45 9.11 -4.59 -10.84
N ASP A 46 10.09 -5.44 -10.57
CA ASP A 46 11.46 -5.29 -11.06
C ASP A 46 11.49 -5.24 -12.60
N GLN A 47 10.76 -6.14 -13.27
CA GLN A 47 10.59 -6.09 -14.73
C GLN A 47 9.97 -4.77 -15.21
N LEU A 48 8.94 -4.26 -14.51
CA LEU A 48 8.34 -2.97 -14.87
C LEU A 48 9.32 -1.80 -14.66
N MET A 49 10.12 -1.84 -13.59
CA MET A 49 11.14 -0.83 -13.29
C MET A 49 12.21 -0.78 -14.38
N GLN A 50 12.66 -1.95 -14.85
CA GLN A 50 13.66 -2.06 -15.93
C GLN A 50 13.14 -1.53 -17.27
N ILE A 51 11.83 -1.64 -17.55
CA ILE A 51 11.23 -1.06 -18.76
C ILE A 51 11.07 0.46 -18.60
N SER A 52 10.43 0.90 -17.50
CA SER A 52 10.23 2.31 -17.20
C SER A 52 9.81 2.51 -15.74
N PRO A 53 10.46 3.43 -15.00
CA PRO A 53 10.00 3.82 -13.66
C PRO A 53 8.54 4.29 -13.62
N GLY A 54 8.05 4.88 -14.71
CA GLY A 54 6.65 5.29 -14.83
C GLY A 54 5.68 4.10 -14.86
N LEU A 55 6.05 3.01 -15.54
CA LEU A 55 5.25 1.77 -15.57
C LEU A 55 5.27 1.06 -14.21
N PHE A 56 6.40 1.09 -13.52
CA PHE A 56 6.49 0.61 -12.13
C PHE A 56 5.50 1.35 -11.22
N VAL A 57 5.56 2.68 -11.19
CA VAL A 57 4.68 3.49 -10.34
C VAL A 57 3.21 3.26 -10.71
N PHE A 58 2.89 3.26 -12.01
CA PHE A 58 1.54 3.00 -12.48
C PHE A 58 1.03 1.61 -12.06
N GLY A 59 1.83 0.56 -12.28
CA GLY A 59 1.47 -0.81 -11.93
C GLY A 59 1.23 -0.99 -10.43
N LYS A 60 2.14 -0.46 -9.61
CA LYS A 60 2.05 -0.51 -8.15
C LYS A 60 0.79 0.21 -7.64
N LEU A 61 0.50 1.41 -8.17
CA LEU A 61 -0.72 2.15 -7.81
C LEU A 61 -2.01 1.50 -8.33
N ALA A 62 -2.00 0.91 -9.53
CA ALA A 62 -3.16 0.21 -10.07
C ALA A 62 -3.55 -0.98 -9.19
N LEU A 63 -2.57 -1.77 -8.74
CA LEU A 63 -2.80 -2.87 -7.80
C LEU A 63 -3.30 -2.39 -6.44
N ALA A 64 -2.70 -1.33 -5.90
CA ALA A 64 -3.12 -0.75 -4.63
C ALA A 64 -4.57 -0.24 -4.68
N VAL A 65 -4.92 0.54 -5.71
CA VAL A 65 -6.27 1.07 -5.92
C VAL A 65 -7.27 -0.08 -6.11
N PHE A 66 -6.94 -1.10 -6.90
CA PHE A 66 -7.80 -2.26 -7.10
C PHE A 66 -8.05 -3.02 -5.78
N GLY A 67 -7.00 -3.31 -5.01
CA GLY A 67 -7.11 -3.97 -3.71
C GLY A 67 -7.95 -3.15 -2.71
N LEU A 68 -7.72 -1.84 -2.63
CA LEU A 68 -8.49 -0.94 -1.78
C LEU A 68 -9.96 -0.84 -2.22
N ALA A 69 -10.24 -0.83 -3.53
CA ALA A 69 -11.60 -0.83 -4.04
C ALA A 69 -12.36 -2.11 -3.65
N LEU A 70 -11.70 -3.27 -3.70
CA LEU A 70 -12.27 -4.54 -3.26
C LEU A 70 -12.58 -4.52 -1.75
N LEU A 71 -11.63 -4.07 -0.93
CA LEU A 71 -11.83 -3.97 0.52
C LEU A 71 -12.93 -2.96 0.88
N TRP A 72 -12.97 -1.81 0.20
CA TRP A 72 -14.00 -0.81 0.36
C TRP A 72 -15.40 -1.33 0.00
N ARG A 73 -15.51 -2.13 -1.05
CA ARG A 73 -16.76 -2.80 -1.44
C ARG A 73 -17.25 -3.78 -0.36
N HIS A 74 -16.33 -4.41 0.36
CA HIS A 74 -16.62 -5.38 1.41
C HIS A 74 -16.49 -4.84 2.84
N ARG A 75 -16.43 -3.51 3.02
CA ARG A 75 -16.17 -2.85 4.31
C ARG A 75 -17.16 -3.17 5.45
N THR A 76 -18.31 -3.75 5.14
CA THR A 76 -19.28 -4.24 6.13
C THR A 76 -18.87 -5.57 6.76
N ARG A 77 -17.89 -6.28 6.19
CA ARG A 77 -17.32 -7.52 6.73
C ARG A 77 -16.13 -7.19 7.63
N TRP A 78 -16.12 -7.77 8.83
CA TRP A 78 -15.02 -7.58 9.80
C TRP A 78 -13.65 -7.98 9.25
N THR A 79 -13.60 -8.97 8.35
CA THR A 79 -12.36 -9.39 7.68
C THR A 79 -11.79 -8.31 6.77
N ALA A 80 -12.63 -7.55 6.07
CA ALA A 80 -12.18 -6.45 5.21
C ALA A 80 -11.61 -5.29 6.04
N VAL A 81 -12.26 -4.95 7.17
CA VAL A 81 -11.74 -3.93 8.11
C VAL A 81 -10.42 -4.38 8.72
N SER A 82 -10.33 -5.64 9.15
CA SER A 82 -9.08 -6.20 9.71
C SER A 82 -7.95 -6.18 8.68
N ALA A 83 -8.24 -6.52 7.43
CA ALA A 83 -7.28 -6.43 6.34
C ALA A 83 -6.83 -4.98 6.06
N LEU A 84 -7.74 -4.00 6.10
CA LEU A 84 -7.37 -2.58 5.96
C LEU A 84 -6.46 -2.09 7.08
N VAL A 85 -6.74 -2.48 8.33
CA VAL A 85 -5.88 -2.15 9.48
C VAL A 85 -4.50 -2.80 9.33
N LEU A 86 -4.45 -4.06 8.92
CA LEU A 86 -3.18 -4.76 8.68
C LEU A 86 -2.38 -4.09 7.56
N LEU A 87 -3.02 -3.75 6.44
CA LEU A 87 -2.37 -3.02 5.34
C LEU A 87 -1.83 -1.68 5.81
N PHE A 88 -2.59 -0.93 6.62
CA PHE A 88 -2.09 0.32 7.20
C PHE A 88 -0.83 0.10 8.02
N ILE A 89 -0.80 -0.90 8.92
CA ILE A 89 0.39 -1.21 9.74
C ILE A 89 1.59 -1.57 8.85
N VAL A 90 1.39 -2.43 7.84
CA VAL A 90 2.46 -2.84 6.93
C VAL A 90 3.01 -1.64 6.16
N TYR A 91 2.16 -0.88 5.49
CA TYR A 91 2.60 0.27 4.68
C TYR A 91 3.15 1.42 5.52
N TYR A 92 2.66 1.61 6.74
CA TYR A 92 3.24 2.56 7.67
C TYR A 92 4.65 2.14 8.09
N THR A 93 4.85 0.84 8.34
CA THR A 93 6.17 0.28 8.66
C THR A 93 7.14 0.46 7.48
N VAL A 94 6.71 0.13 6.26
CA VAL A 94 7.51 0.35 5.04
C VAL A 94 7.85 1.82 4.86
N PHE A 95 6.90 2.72 5.09
CA PHE A 95 7.16 4.16 5.05
C PHE A 95 8.25 4.58 6.04
N LEU A 96 8.23 4.07 7.28
CA LEU A 96 9.29 4.35 8.26
C LEU A 96 10.66 3.80 7.82
N ILE A 97 10.70 2.65 7.13
CA ILE A 97 11.93 2.10 6.55
C ILE A 97 12.49 3.05 5.48
N HIS A 98 11.64 3.59 4.61
CA HIS A 98 12.04 4.59 3.63
C HIS A 98 12.61 5.86 4.25
N LEU A 99 12.06 6.32 5.37
CA LEU A 99 12.62 7.49 6.08
C LEU A 99 14.03 7.22 6.65
N GLN A 100 14.42 5.97 6.83
CA GLN A 100 15.78 5.59 7.24
C GLN A 100 16.76 5.52 6.04
N GLY A 101 16.29 5.83 4.83
CA GLY A 101 17.10 5.79 3.61
C GLY A 101 17.26 4.39 3.02
N ARG A 102 16.32 3.49 3.31
CA ARG A 102 16.29 2.10 2.81
C ARG A 102 15.05 1.83 1.98
#